data_AF-A0A834DK88-F1
#
_entry.id   AF-A0A834DK88-F1
#
_cell.length_a   1.000
_cell.length_b   1.000
_cell.length_c   1.000
_cell.angle_alpha   90.00
_cell.angle_beta   90.00
_cell.angle_gamma   90.00
#
_symmetry.space_group_name_H-M   'P 1'
#
loop_
_entity.id
_entity.type
_entity.pdbx_description
1 polymer ?
#
loop_
_entity_poly.entity_id
_entity_poly.type
_entity_poly.pdbx_seq_one_letter_code
_entity_poly.pdbx_strand_id
1 'polypeptide(L)'
;MSQCDPAAALPGRRALPGMRAPGWVGSQGSKEEGAQVCSVGGLTDGFRTVFTGRTFVCLTREAWVLGCLARGEPGQRGEPARPSFSRRLIWEVWMPFVRNIVAQWQPRNCEPMVDFLDSWAHIIPVWILDNILDQLIFPKLQKEVENWNPLTDTVPIHSWIHPWLPLMQARLEPLYSPIRSKLSSALQKWHPSDSSAKLILQPWKDVFTPGSWEAFMVKNIVPKLGMCLGELVINPHQQHMDAFYWVIDWEGMISVSSLVGLLEKHFFPKWLQVLCSWLSNSPNYEEITKWYLGWKSMFSDQVLAHPSIKDKFNEALDIMNRAVSSNVGAYMQPGARENIAYLTHTERRKDFQYEAMQERREAENMAQRGIGVAASSVPMNFKDLIETKAEEHNIVFMPVIGKRHEGKQLYTFGRIVIYIDRGVVFVQGEKTWVPTSLQSLIDMAK
;
A
#
# COMPACT_ATOMS: atom_id res chain seq x y z
N MET A 1 51.34 -11.27 -56.31
CA MET A 1 51.32 -10.79 -54.91
C MET A 1 50.41 -11.74 -54.14
N SER A 2 50.79 -13.02 -53.96
CA SER A 2 51.64 -13.58 -52.88
C SER A 2 50.95 -13.39 -51.51
N GLN A 3 50.20 -14.40 -51.03
CA GLN A 3 50.61 -15.55 -50.17
C GLN A 3 50.81 -15.13 -48.70
N CYS A 4 49.95 -15.59 -47.77
CA CYS A 4 50.02 -16.86 -47.01
C CYS A 4 51.20 -16.93 -46.01
N ASP A 5 50.83 -17.16 -44.73
CA ASP A 5 51.54 -17.68 -43.53
C ASP A 5 52.95 -18.29 -43.72
N PRO A 6 53.90 -18.37 -42.72
CA PRO A 6 53.67 -19.01 -41.40
C PRO A 6 54.68 -18.70 -40.24
N ALA A 7 54.52 -19.39 -39.08
CA ALA A 7 55.56 -19.98 -38.18
C ALA A 7 55.12 -19.87 -36.69
N ALA A 8 54.86 -20.93 -35.89
CA ALA A 8 55.61 -22.14 -35.51
C ALA A 8 56.88 -21.89 -34.66
N ALA A 9 56.84 -22.22 -33.35
CA ALA A 9 57.84 -23.05 -32.63
C ALA A 9 57.64 -23.07 -31.08
N LEU A 10 57.48 -24.28 -30.52
CA LEU A 10 57.78 -24.67 -29.11
C LEU A 10 59.27 -25.07 -29.01
N PRO A 11 59.94 -25.06 -27.82
CA PRO A 11 59.90 -26.19 -26.83
C PRO A 11 60.04 -25.69 -25.35
N GLY A 12 59.48 -26.29 -24.30
CA GLY A 12 59.55 -27.67 -23.81
C GLY A 12 60.33 -27.74 -22.48
N ARG A 13 59.70 -28.19 -21.37
CA ARG A 13 60.26 -29.11 -20.33
C ARG A 13 59.32 -29.35 -19.12
N ARG A 14 58.89 -30.63 -19.01
CA ARG A 14 58.71 -31.55 -17.85
C ARG A 14 57.94 -31.05 -16.59
N ALA A 15 57.03 -31.80 -15.94
CA ALA A 15 56.91 -33.26 -15.76
C ALA A 15 55.45 -33.72 -15.45
N LEU A 16 55.12 -34.97 -15.81
CA LEU A 16 54.01 -35.83 -15.32
C LEU A 16 54.54 -36.72 -14.14
N PRO A 17 53.78 -37.59 -13.42
CA PRO A 17 52.42 -38.17 -13.64
C PRO A 17 51.55 -38.27 -12.34
N GLY A 18 50.35 -38.83 -12.24
CA GLY A 18 49.55 -39.67 -13.14
C GLY A 18 48.13 -39.94 -12.61
N MET A 19 47.25 -40.32 -13.54
CA MET A 19 45.92 -40.92 -13.34
C MET A 19 46.02 -42.44 -13.12
N ARG A 20 45.14 -43.03 -12.30
CA ARG A 20 44.20 -44.12 -12.70
C ARG A 20 43.40 -44.73 -11.52
N ALA A 21 42.11 -44.96 -11.76
CA ALA A 21 41.30 -46.05 -11.18
C ALA A 21 41.54 -47.37 -11.99
N PRO A 22 40.86 -48.51 -11.77
CA PRO A 22 40.17 -49.13 -10.62
C PRO A 22 40.76 -50.53 -10.27
N GLY A 23 40.27 -51.20 -9.23
CA GLY A 23 40.69 -52.56 -8.88
C GLY A 23 39.53 -53.44 -8.43
N TRP A 24 39.22 -54.45 -9.24
CA TRP A 24 38.41 -55.62 -8.89
C TRP A 24 39.25 -56.60 -8.06
N VAL A 25 38.66 -57.19 -7.02
CA VAL A 25 39.12 -58.43 -6.39
C VAL A 25 37.90 -59.29 -6.13
N GLY A 26 37.92 -60.53 -6.61
CA GLY A 26 36.96 -61.57 -6.24
C GLY A 26 37.67 -62.72 -5.51
N SER A 27 36.95 -63.43 -4.64
CA SER A 27 37.13 -64.86 -4.42
C SER A 27 35.92 -65.46 -3.66
N GLN A 28 35.43 -66.60 -4.20
CA GLN A 28 34.86 -67.80 -3.56
C GLN A 28 33.87 -67.64 -2.38
N GLY A 29 32.69 -68.26 -2.31
CA GLY A 29 32.05 -69.37 -3.01
C GLY A 29 31.19 -70.12 -1.98
N SER A 30 29.92 -70.42 -2.28
CA SER A 30 29.12 -71.53 -1.69
C SER A 30 27.76 -71.63 -2.37
N LYS A 31 27.41 -72.87 -2.74
CA LYS A 31 26.15 -73.32 -3.32
C LYS A 31 25.02 -73.25 -2.28
N GLU A 32 23.80 -72.95 -2.73
CA GLU A 32 22.63 -73.79 -2.44
C GLU A 32 21.47 -73.45 -3.39
N GLU A 33 20.93 -74.48 -4.03
CA GLU A 33 19.68 -74.47 -4.79
C GLU A 33 18.49 -74.47 -3.82
N GLY A 34 17.44 -73.71 -4.15
CA GLY A 34 16.17 -73.75 -3.43
C GLY A 34 15.07 -73.05 -4.23
N ALA A 35 14.10 -73.84 -4.67
CA ALA A 35 13.03 -73.45 -5.57
C ALA A 35 12.01 -72.47 -4.96
N GLN A 36 11.54 -71.54 -5.81
CA GLN A 36 10.14 -71.12 -6.02
C GLN A 36 9.36 -70.47 -4.86
N VAL A 37 8.85 -69.24 -5.10
CA VAL A 37 7.43 -68.82 -4.98
C VAL A 37 7.34 -67.30 -5.23
N CYS A 38 6.41 -66.89 -6.10
CA CYS A 38 6.07 -65.50 -6.38
C CYS A 38 5.55 -64.77 -5.13
N SER A 39 5.96 -63.53 -4.90
CA SER A 39 5.07 -62.54 -4.26
C SER A 39 5.42 -61.11 -4.65
N VAL A 40 4.36 -60.33 -4.86
CA VAL A 40 4.33 -58.94 -5.31
C VAL A 40 4.80 -58.02 -4.19
N GLY A 41 5.84 -57.23 -4.42
CA GLY A 41 6.25 -56.18 -3.46
C GLY A 41 7.51 -55.45 -3.91
N GLY A 42 7.36 -54.17 -4.31
CA GLY A 42 8.52 -53.33 -4.62
C GLY A 42 8.17 -52.06 -5.36
N LEU A 43 7.46 -51.12 -4.72
CA LEU A 43 7.40 -49.73 -5.20
C LEU A 43 7.21 -48.74 -4.04
N THR A 44 7.98 -48.94 -2.96
CA THR A 44 8.03 -48.00 -1.83
C THR A 44 9.44 -47.97 -1.26
N ASP A 45 10.43 -47.54 -2.04
CA ASP A 45 11.64 -46.96 -1.47
C ASP A 45 12.43 -46.23 -2.56
N GLY A 46 12.30 -44.90 -2.59
CA GLY A 46 12.97 -44.10 -3.60
C GLY A 46 12.52 -42.64 -3.70
N PHE A 47 12.15 -42.00 -2.59
CA PHE A 47 11.92 -40.54 -2.57
C PHE A 47 12.51 -39.92 -1.31
N ARG A 48 13.85 -39.90 -1.26
CA ARG A 48 14.60 -39.05 -0.33
C ARG A 48 15.64 -38.27 -1.13
N THR A 49 15.17 -37.22 -1.79
CA THR A 49 16.05 -36.21 -2.37
C THR A 49 15.37 -34.86 -2.26
N VAL A 50 16.08 -33.91 -1.65
CA VAL A 50 15.68 -32.50 -1.53
C VAL A 50 15.68 -31.92 -2.95
N PHE A 51 14.50 -31.57 -3.48
CA PHE A 51 14.35 -31.01 -4.81
C PHE A 51 13.83 -29.57 -4.74
N THR A 52 14.58 -28.66 -5.37
CA THR A 52 14.24 -27.26 -5.59
C THR A 52 13.01 -27.14 -6.51
N GLY A 53 12.10 -26.22 -6.18
CA GLY A 53 10.71 -26.19 -6.66
C GLY A 53 10.49 -26.24 -8.18
N ARG A 54 11.41 -25.73 -9.00
CA ARG A 54 11.32 -25.81 -10.48
C ARG A 54 11.40 -27.25 -11.02
N THR A 55 12.18 -28.11 -10.38
CA THR A 55 12.37 -29.51 -10.80
C THR A 55 11.10 -30.34 -10.54
N PHE A 56 10.38 -30.02 -9.46
CA PHE A 56 9.16 -30.71 -9.06
C PHE A 56 7.95 -30.36 -9.95
N VAL A 57 7.83 -29.10 -10.39
CA VAL A 57 6.77 -28.68 -11.34
C VAL A 57 6.94 -29.37 -12.69
N CYS A 58 8.18 -29.52 -13.17
CA CYS A 58 8.47 -30.31 -14.38
C CYS A 58 8.10 -31.78 -14.20
N LEU A 59 8.49 -32.40 -13.08
CA LEU A 59 8.21 -33.80 -12.80
C LEU A 59 6.72 -34.10 -12.65
N THR A 60 5.93 -33.23 -12.01
CA THR A 60 4.48 -33.44 -11.86
C THR A 60 3.73 -33.18 -13.16
N ARG A 61 4.15 -32.20 -13.97
CA ARG A 61 3.59 -31.93 -15.29
C ARG A 61 3.94 -33.04 -16.29
N GLU A 62 5.19 -33.51 -16.32
CA GLU A 62 5.64 -34.61 -17.17
C GLU A 62 5.06 -35.95 -16.73
N ALA A 63 5.01 -36.25 -15.43
CA ALA A 63 4.36 -37.45 -14.91
C ALA A 63 2.85 -37.46 -15.19
N TRP A 64 2.19 -36.30 -15.21
CA TRP A 64 0.79 -36.18 -15.61
C TRP A 64 0.61 -36.42 -17.12
N VAL A 65 1.45 -35.81 -17.97
CA VAL A 65 1.45 -36.04 -19.42
C VAL A 65 1.71 -37.53 -19.73
N LEU A 66 2.70 -38.15 -19.07
CA LEU A 66 3.01 -39.56 -19.22
C LEU A 66 1.91 -40.47 -18.65
N GLY A 67 1.26 -40.08 -17.55
CA GLY A 67 0.12 -40.80 -16.97
C GLY A 67 -1.15 -40.72 -17.81
N CYS A 68 -1.38 -39.61 -18.52
CA CYS A 68 -2.43 -39.45 -19.52
C CYS A 68 -2.13 -40.24 -20.80
N LEU A 69 -0.86 -40.28 -21.24
CA LEU A 69 -0.42 -41.06 -22.40
C LEU A 69 -0.47 -42.58 -22.15
N ALA A 70 -0.14 -43.03 -20.93
CA ALA A 70 -0.15 -44.44 -20.57
C ALA A 70 -1.56 -45.06 -20.42
N ARG A 71 -2.61 -44.24 -20.42
CA ARG A 71 -4.02 -44.67 -20.28
C ARG A 71 -4.88 -44.44 -21.53
N GLY A 72 -4.25 -44.22 -22.70
CA GLY A 72 -4.97 -44.15 -23.97
C GLY A 72 -5.38 -45.54 -24.47
N GLU A 73 -6.62 -45.96 -24.21
CA GLU A 73 -7.25 -47.02 -24.99
C GLU A 73 -7.55 -46.54 -26.42
N PRO A 74 -7.43 -47.40 -27.45
CA PRO A 74 -7.72 -47.01 -28.83
C PRO A 74 -9.25 -47.06 -29.07
N GLY A 75 -9.91 -45.90 -28.99
CA GLY A 75 -11.37 -45.81 -29.13
C GLY A 75 -11.87 -44.53 -29.79
N GLN A 76 -12.03 -44.61 -31.11
CA GLN A 76 -12.91 -43.82 -31.99
C GLN A 76 -12.71 -42.29 -32.15
N ARG A 77 -12.56 -41.92 -33.42
CA ARG A 77 -12.50 -40.57 -33.98
C ARG A 77 -13.85 -39.85 -33.80
N GLY A 78 -13.82 -38.68 -33.18
CA GLY A 78 -14.82 -37.63 -33.39
C GLY A 78 -15.91 -37.47 -32.33
N GLU A 79 -15.56 -37.03 -31.11
CA GLU A 79 -16.48 -36.25 -30.27
C GLU A 79 -15.68 -35.12 -29.60
N PRO A 80 -16.20 -33.88 -29.52
CA PRO A 80 -15.56 -32.84 -28.72
C PRO A 80 -15.61 -33.29 -27.26
N ALA A 81 -14.43 -33.43 -26.64
CA ALA A 81 -14.29 -33.90 -25.27
C ALA A 81 -15.30 -33.20 -24.34
N ARG A 82 -16.26 -33.97 -23.82
CA ARG A 82 -17.30 -33.44 -22.94
C ARG A 82 -16.64 -32.72 -21.76
N PRO A 83 -17.02 -31.46 -21.44
CA PRO A 83 -16.42 -30.69 -20.35
C PRO A 83 -16.51 -31.38 -18.98
N SER A 84 -17.33 -32.42 -18.84
CA SER A 84 -17.48 -33.24 -17.64
C SER A 84 -16.37 -34.27 -17.43
N PHE A 85 -15.74 -34.81 -18.49
CA PHE A 85 -14.72 -35.86 -18.34
C PHE A 85 -13.39 -35.31 -17.86
N SER A 86 -12.92 -34.20 -18.45
CA SER A 86 -11.71 -33.50 -18.00
C SER A 86 -11.85 -32.99 -16.57
N ARG A 87 -13.02 -32.48 -16.19
CA ARG A 87 -13.33 -32.05 -14.81
C ARG A 87 -13.28 -33.22 -13.81
N ARG A 88 -13.83 -34.39 -14.17
CA ARG A 88 -13.76 -35.60 -13.34
C ARG A 88 -12.34 -36.12 -13.21
N LEU A 89 -11.56 -36.11 -14.29
CA LEU A 89 -10.17 -36.56 -14.24
C LEU A 89 -9.32 -35.69 -13.30
N ILE A 90 -9.47 -34.36 -13.38
CA ILE A 90 -8.74 -33.44 -12.48
C ILE A 90 -9.15 -33.68 -11.02
N TRP A 91 -10.43 -33.91 -10.75
CA TRP A 91 -10.91 -34.15 -9.39
C TRP A 91 -10.50 -35.52 -8.83
N GLU A 92 -10.66 -36.59 -9.59
CA GLU A 92 -10.41 -37.96 -9.11
C GLU A 92 -8.93 -38.33 -9.11
N VAL A 93 -8.15 -37.81 -10.06
CA VAL A 93 -6.75 -38.20 -10.25
C VAL A 93 -5.78 -37.16 -9.71
N TRP A 94 -5.95 -35.88 -10.05
CA TRP A 94 -4.99 -34.84 -9.68
C TRP A 94 -5.18 -34.32 -8.25
N MET A 95 -6.44 -34.10 -7.82
CA MET A 95 -6.75 -33.55 -6.50
C MET A 95 -6.21 -34.38 -5.31
N PRO A 96 -6.20 -35.73 -5.31
CA PRO A 96 -5.58 -36.50 -4.23
C PRO A 96 -4.09 -36.20 -4.04
N PHE A 97 -3.33 -35.99 -5.13
CA PHE A 97 -1.93 -35.60 -5.03
C PHE A 97 -1.77 -34.21 -4.44
N VAL A 98 -2.60 -33.25 -4.88
CA VAL A 98 -2.60 -31.89 -4.32
C VAL A 98 -2.93 -31.93 -2.83
N ARG A 99 -3.94 -32.69 -2.40
CA ARG A 99 -4.28 -32.85 -0.98
C ARG A 99 -3.10 -33.41 -0.18
N ASN A 100 -2.36 -34.37 -0.71
CA ASN A 100 -1.18 -34.93 -0.05
C ASN A 100 -0.05 -33.90 0.07
N ILE A 101 0.25 -33.16 -1.01
CA ILE A 101 1.27 -32.09 -1.01
C ILE A 101 0.89 -30.99 -0.01
N VAL A 102 -0.37 -30.53 -0.04
CA VAL A 102 -0.86 -29.49 0.88
C VAL A 102 -0.87 -30.00 2.31
N ALA A 103 -1.10 -31.30 2.57
CA ALA A 103 -1.02 -31.85 3.92
C ALA A 103 0.39 -31.71 4.51
N GLN A 104 1.44 -32.01 3.72
CA GLN A 104 2.84 -31.96 4.13
C GLN A 104 3.44 -30.55 4.09
N TRP A 105 2.85 -29.64 3.33
CA TRP A 105 3.32 -28.26 3.16
C TRP A 105 3.31 -27.47 4.49
N GLN A 106 4.33 -26.63 4.70
CA GLN A 106 4.41 -25.72 5.83
C GLN A 106 4.10 -24.28 5.41
N PRO A 107 3.14 -23.58 6.06
CA PRO A 107 2.76 -22.21 5.71
C PRO A 107 3.91 -21.21 5.63
N ARG A 108 4.93 -21.35 6.48
CA ARG A 108 6.11 -20.45 6.51
C ARG A 108 6.97 -20.52 5.25
N ASN A 109 6.91 -21.62 4.49
CA ASN A 109 7.57 -21.76 3.19
C ASN A 109 6.53 -21.66 2.06
N CYS A 110 6.04 -20.45 1.81
CA CYS A 110 4.90 -20.21 0.92
C CYS A 110 5.27 -20.18 -0.58
N GLU A 111 6.46 -19.69 -0.95
CA GLU A 111 6.85 -19.47 -2.35
C GLU A 111 6.63 -20.70 -3.26
N PRO A 112 7.07 -21.92 -2.90
CA PRO A 112 6.92 -23.07 -3.78
C PRO A 112 5.45 -23.44 -4.03
N MET A 113 4.58 -23.20 -3.05
CA MET A 113 3.15 -23.50 -3.17
C MET A 113 2.42 -22.41 -3.96
N VAL A 114 2.77 -21.14 -3.76
CA VAL A 114 2.21 -20.03 -4.54
C VAL A 114 2.59 -20.19 -6.01
N ASP A 115 3.87 -20.44 -6.32
CA ASP A 115 4.34 -20.70 -7.70
C ASP A 115 3.65 -21.90 -8.33
N PHE A 116 3.47 -22.98 -7.57
CA PHE A 116 2.72 -24.14 -8.02
C PHE A 116 1.28 -23.75 -8.39
N LEU A 117 0.53 -23.12 -7.48
CA LEU A 117 -0.87 -22.77 -7.76
C LEU A 117 -1.01 -21.76 -8.89
N ASP A 118 -0.13 -20.77 -9.00
CA ASP A 118 -0.13 -19.79 -10.08
C ASP A 118 0.12 -20.45 -11.45
N SER A 119 1.06 -21.40 -11.52
CA SER A 119 1.33 -22.16 -12.74
C SER A 119 0.18 -23.09 -13.15
N TRP A 120 -0.70 -23.50 -12.22
CA TRP A 120 -1.85 -24.34 -12.51
C TRP A 120 -3.18 -23.56 -12.62
N ALA A 121 -3.21 -22.29 -12.21
CA ALA A 121 -4.42 -21.47 -12.13
C ALA A 121 -5.15 -21.33 -13.47
N HIS A 122 -4.42 -21.30 -14.58
CA HIS A 122 -4.97 -21.20 -15.93
C HIS A 122 -5.34 -22.56 -16.55
N ILE A 123 -4.98 -23.67 -15.90
CA ILE A 123 -5.20 -25.05 -16.38
C ILE A 123 -6.41 -25.68 -15.69
N ILE A 124 -6.59 -25.40 -14.40
CA ILE A 124 -7.65 -26.01 -13.60
C ILE A 124 -8.94 -25.17 -13.63
N PRO A 125 -10.13 -25.81 -13.54
CA PRO A 125 -11.37 -25.10 -13.35
C PRO A 125 -11.35 -24.23 -12.09
N VAL A 126 -11.91 -23.02 -12.17
CA VAL A 126 -11.94 -22.02 -11.07
C VAL A 126 -12.49 -22.62 -9.77
N TRP A 127 -13.54 -23.46 -9.83
CA TRP A 127 -14.12 -24.08 -8.63
C TRP A 127 -13.15 -25.01 -7.88
N ILE A 128 -12.19 -25.64 -8.58
CA ILE A 128 -11.17 -26.48 -7.95
C ILE A 128 -10.13 -25.60 -7.28
N LEU A 129 -9.72 -24.52 -7.94
CA LEU A 129 -8.82 -23.53 -7.35
C LEU A 129 -9.44 -22.94 -6.07
N ASP A 130 -10.71 -22.53 -6.13
CA ASP A 130 -11.46 -22.04 -4.96
C ASP A 130 -11.53 -23.10 -3.86
N ASN A 131 -11.78 -24.37 -4.19
CA ASN A 131 -11.76 -25.45 -3.20
C ASN A 131 -10.39 -25.61 -2.53
N ILE A 132 -9.30 -25.52 -3.29
CA ILE A 132 -7.94 -25.62 -2.75
C ILE A 132 -7.66 -24.42 -1.83
N LEU A 133 -7.94 -23.21 -2.28
CA LEU A 133 -7.69 -21.99 -1.52
C LEU A 133 -8.52 -21.95 -0.23
N ASP A 134 -9.82 -22.24 -0.32
CA ASP A 134 -10.75 -22.11 0.83
C ASP A 134 -10.68 -23.30 1.80
N GLN A 135 -10.56 -24.53 1.30
CA GLN A 135 -10.68 -25.73 2.14
C GLN A 135 -9.34 -26.34 2.55
N LEU A 136 -8.24 -26.03 1.84
CA LEU A 136 -6.94 -26.62 2.13
C LEU A 136 -5.92 -25.57 2.62
N ILE A 137 -5.75 -24.48 1.88
CA ILE A 137 -4.75 -23.47 2.18
C ILE A 137 -5.21 -22.57 3.33
N PHE A 138 -6.41 -21.99 3.22
CA PHE A 138 -6.92 -21.04 4.20
C PHE A 138 -6.96 -21.58 5.63
N PRO A 139 -7.44 -22.82 5.93
CA PRO A 139 -7.46 -23.33 7.29
C PRO A 139 -6.05 -23.51 7.88
N LYS A 140 -5.05 -23.83 7.04
CA LYS A 140 -3.66 -23.94 7.47
C LYS A 140 -3.04 -22.58 7.74
N LEU A 141 -3.31 -21.59 6.89
CA LEU A 141 -2.89 -20.20 7.13
C LEU A 141 -3.52 -19.67 8.42
N GLN A 142 -4.83 -19.88 8.60
CA GLN A 142 -5.54 -19.45 9.80
C GLN A 142 -4.92 -20.07 11.06
N LYS A 143 -4.69 -21.38 11.07
CA LYS A 143 -4.05 -22.06 12.21
C LYS A 143 -2.64 -21.52 12.48
N GLU A 144 -1.84 -21.25 11.45
CA GLU A 144 -0.50 -20.69 11.64
C GLU A 144 -0.55 -19.25 12.16
N VAL A 145 -1.48 -18.43 11.66
CA VAL A 145 -1.74 -17.08 12.20
C VAL A 145 -2.15 -17.13 13.67
N GLU A 146 -2.97 -18.11 14.05
CA GLU A 146 -3.40 -18.35 15.44
C GLU A 146 -2.24 -18.80 16.35
N ASN A 147 -1.25 -19.52 15.82
CA ASN A 147 -0.06 -19.94 16.57
C ASN A 147 1.06 -18.90 16.60
N TRP A 148 1.14 -18.04 15.58
CA TRP A 148 2.19 -17.05 15.43
C TRP A 148 2.18 -16.02 16.57
N ASN A 149 3.36 -15.67 17.08
CA ASN A 149 3.54 -14.67 18.13
C ASN A 149 4.59 -13.63 17.71
N PRO A 150 4.22 -12.34 17.58
CA PRO A 150 5.11 -11.26 17.15
C PRO A 150 6.35 -11.05 18.03
N LEU A 151 6.34 -11.49 19.29
CA LEU A 151 7.44 -11.25 20.22
C LEU A 151 8.49 -12.38 20.25
N THR A 152 8.11 -13.59 19.84
CA THR A 152 8.97 -14.78 19.96
C THR A 152 9.36 -15.36 18.61
N ASP A 153 8.53 -15.16 17.58
CA ASP A 153 8.84 -15.67 16.25
C ASP A 153 9.86 -14.79 15.53
N THR A 154 10.86 -15.45 14.93
CA THR A 154 11.92 -14.79 14.16
C THR A 154 11.51 -14.44 12.73
N VAL A 155 10.49 -15.13 12.20
CA VAL A 155 10.00 -14.94 10.84
C VAL A 155 8.81 -13.96 10.88
N PRO A 156 8.91 -12.81 10.20
CA PRO A 156 7.84 -11.82 10.23
C PRO A 156 6.63 -12.31 9.44
N ILE A 157 5.43 -12.06 9.95
CA ILE A 157 4.18 -12.60 9.40
C ILE A 157 3.90 -12.21 7.94
N HIS A 158 4.33 -11.01 7.52
CA HIS A 158 4.13 -10.56 6.14
C HIS A 158 4.86 -11.45 5.13
N SER A 159 5.99 -12.05 5.50
CA SER A 159 6.82 -12.86 4.59
C SER A 159 6.11 -14.09 4.04
N TRP A 160 5.15 -14.65 4.79
CA TRP A 160 4.41 -15.85 4.39
C TRP A 160 2.90 -15.62 4.17
N ILE A 161 2.39 -14.41 4.46
CA ILE A 161 1.02 -14.01 4.10
C ILE A 161 0.97 -13.21 2.80
N HIS A 162 1.87 -12.25 2.59
CA HIS A 162 1.81 -11.36 1.43
C HIS A 162 1.94 -12.06 0.08
N PRO A 163 2.74 -13.13 -0.06
CA PRO A 163 2.79 -13.88 -1.32
C PRO A 163 1.44 -14.47 -1.76
N TRP A 164 0.49 -14.62 -0.83
CA TRP A 164 -0.88 -15.08 -1.14
C TRP A 164 -1.82 -13.96 -1.61
N LEU A 165 -1.45 -12.68 -1.46
CA LEU A 165 -2.31 -11.55 -1.83
C LEU A 165 -2.77 -11.61 -3.29
N PRO A 166 -1.93 -11.92 -4.30
CA PRO A 166 -2.37 -11.98 -5.69
C PRO A 166 -3.45 -13.04 -5.94
N LEU A 167 -3.36 -14.19 -5.28
CA LEU A 167 -4.24 -15.35 -5.49
C LEU A 167 -5.50 -15.31 -4.61
N MET A 168 -5.42 -14.79 -3.39
CA MET A 168 -6.50 -14.90 -2.39
C MET A 168 -7.22 -13.57 -2.12
N GLN A 169 -6.55 -12.41 -2.23
CA GLN A 169 -7.14 -11.07 -2.07
C GLN A 169 -8.13 -10.98 -0.88
N ALA A 170 -9.43 -10.80 -1.15
CA ALA A 170 -10.50 -10.67 -0.16
C ALA A 170 -10.62 -11.90 0.76
N ARG A 171 -10.20 -13.09 0.32
CA ARG A 171 -10.24 -14.31 1.14
C ARG A 171 -9.31 -14.24 2.36
N LEU A 172 -8.29 -13.36 2.33
CA LEU A 172 -7.36 -13.17 3.46
C LEU A 172 -7.89 -12.19 4.52
N GLU A 173 -8.96 -11.43 4.24
CA GLU A 173 -9.52 -10.44 5.17
C GLU A 173 -9.79 -10.97 6.59
N PRO A 174 -10.34 -12.19 6.77
CA PRO A 174 -10.57 -12.73 8.11
C PRO A 174 -9.28 -12.90 8.93
N LEU A 175 -8.13 -13.08 8.29
CA LEU A 175 -6.83 -13.23 8.95
C LEU A 175 -6.30 -11.90 9.51
N TYR A 176 -6.69 -10.76 8.90
CA TYR A 176 -6.17 -9.45 9.30
C TYR A 176 -6.64 -9.03 10.71
N SER A 177 -7.81 -9.47 11.14
CA SER A 177 -8.32 -9.13 12.49
C SER A 177 -7.48 -9.78 13.61
N PRO A 178 -7.24 -11.11 13.61
CA PRO A 178 -6.31 -11.75 14.54
C PRO A 178 -4.90 -11.14 14.52
N ILE A 179 -4.36 -10.87 13.32
CA ILE A 179 -3.02 -10.29 13.16
C ILE A 179 -2.93 -8.91 13.82
N ARG A 180 -3.90 -8.03 13.55
CA ARG A 180 -3.98 -6.71 14.18
C ARG A 180 -4.11 -6.80 15.70
N SER A 181 -4.91 -7.74 16.21
CA SER A 181 -5.06 -7.94 17.66
C SER A 181 -3.72 -8.34 18.32
N LYS A 182 -3.00 -9.28 17.72
CA LYS A 182 -1.69 -9.73 18.20
C LYS A 182 -0.62 -8.63 18.12
N LEU A 183 -0.56 -7.91 17.00
CA LEU A 183 0.33 -6.76 16.84
C LEU A 183 0.01 -5.66 17.87
N SER A 184 -1.27 -5.34 18.08
CA SER A 184 -1.71 -4.38 19.10
C SER A 184 -1.28 -4.81 20.51
N SER A 185 -1.41 -6.09 20.84
CA SER A 185 -0.96 -6.64 22.13
C SER A 185 0.55 -6.54 22.30
N ALA A 186 1.33 -6.86 21.26
CA ALA A 186 2.78 -6.73 21.28
C ALA A 186 3.25 -5.28 21.47
N LEU A 187 2.54 -4.33 20.86
CA LEU A 187 2.86 -2.90 20.94
C LEU A 187 2.51 -2.26 22.29
N GLN A 188 1.82 -2.95 23.21
CA GLN A 188 1.48 -2.37 24.52
C GLN A 188 2.73 -1.95 25.33
N LYS A 189 3.79 -2.77 25.27
CA LYS A 189 5.07 -2.55 25.96
C LYS A 189 6.15 -1.99 25.04
N TRP A 190 5.81 -1.70 23.79
CA TRP A 190 6.76 -1.16 22.81
C TRP A 190 7.16 0.28 23.16
N HIS A 191 8.40 0.63 22.80
CA HIS A 191 8.99 1.95 22.96
C HIS A 191 9.52 2.45 21.60
N PRO A 192 9.35 3.74 21.26
CA PRO A 192 9.79 4.31 19.98
C PRO A 192 11.26 4.13 19.60
N SER A 193 12.15 3.88 20.55
CA SER A 193 13.56 3.55 20.27
C SER A 193 13.76 2.22 19.57
N ASP A 194 12.77 1.32 19.59
CA ASP A 194 12.81 0.03 18.91
C ASP A 194 12.31 0.15 17.47
N SER A 195 13.26 0.16 16.52
CA SER A 195 13.02 0.27 15.09
C SER A 195 12.38 -0.99 14.47
N SER A 196 12.38 -2.14 15.17
CA SER A 196 11.86 -3.39 14.63
C SER A 196 10.35 -3.33 14.37
N ALA A 197 9.60 -2.61 15.20
CA ALA A 197 8.16 -2.45 15.05
C ALA A 197 7.79 -1.80 13.71
N LYS A 198 8.55 -0.79 13.27
CA LYS A 198 8.32 -0.11 11.99
C LYS A 198 8.54 -1.08 10.82
N LEU A 199 9.59 -1.89 10.85
CA LEU A 199 9.88 -2.89 9.81
C LEU A 199 8.78 -3.96 9.72
N ILE A 200 8.22 -4.37 10.85
CA ILE A 200 7.13 -5.36 10.88
C ILE A 200 5.84 -4.76 10.33
N LEU A 201 5.55 -3.49 10.63
CA LEU A 201 4.31 -2.81 10.27
C LEU A 201 4.31 -2.26 8.84
N GLN A 202 5.44 -1.77 8.33
CA GLN A 202 5.55 -1.12 7.01
C GLN A 202 4.87 -1.91 5.87
N PRO A 203 5.06 -3.24 5.73
CA PRO A 203 4.43 -3.99 4.66
C PRO A 203 2.89 -3.95 4.73
N TRP A 204 2.31 -3.83 5.93
CA TRP A 204 0.87 -3.87 6.13
C TRP A 204 0.16 -2.56 5.77
N LYS A 205 0.91 -1.48 5.54
CA LYS A 205 0.37 -0.16 5.22
C LYS A 205 -0.55 -0.19 3.99
N ASP A 206 -0.13 -0.91 2.95
CA ASP A 206 -0.87 -0.99 1.68
C ASP A 206 -1.87 -2.18 1.64
N VAL A 207 -1.82 -3.06 2.65
CA VAL A 207 -2.69 -4.23 2.76
C VAL A 207 -3.93 -3.93 3.61
N PHE A 208 -3.78 -3.16 4.68
CA PHE A 208 -4.91 -2.75 5.52
C PHE A 208 -5.67 -1.58 4.88
N THR A 209 -6.99 -1.55 5.10
CA THR A 209 -7.79 -0.41 4.64
C THR A 209 -7.32 0.87 5.33
N PRO A 210 -7.27 2.02 4.62
CA PRO A 210 -6.71 3.26 5.17
C PRO A 210 -7.30 3.67 6.52
N GLY A 211 -8.63 3.54 6.69
CA GLY A 211 -9.29 3.84 7.96
C GLY A 211 -8.92 2.87 9.09
N SER A 212 -8.72 1.58 8.79
CA SER A 212 -8.30 0.61 9.80
C SER A 212 -6.84 0.76 10.20
N TRP A 213 -5.99 1.16 9.24
CA TRP A 213 -4.58 1.50 9.47
C TRP A 213 -4.47 2.73 10.37
N GLU A 214 -5.19 3.80 10.05
CA GLU A 214 -5.19 5.03 10.84
C GLU A 214 -5.67 4.79 12.26
N ALA A 215 -6.81 4.10 12.44
CA ALA A 215 -7.33 3.74 13.76
C ALA A 215 -6.32 2.90 14.56
N PHE A 216 -5.61 1.98 13.91
CA PHE A 216 -4.57 1.18 14.54
C PHE A 216 -3.37 2.03 15.00
N MET A 217 -2.92 2.96 14.16
CA MET A 217 -1.80 3.86 14.46
C MET A 217 -2.13 4.82 15.60
N VAL A 218 -3.31 5.46 15.54
CA VAL A 218 -3.78 6.39 16.58
C VAL A 218 -3.96 5.68 17.93
N LYS A 219 -4.36 4.41 17.93
CA LYS A 219 -4.54 3.63 19.16
C LYS A 219 -3.22 3.14 19.78
N ASN A 220 -2.28 2.65 18.98
CA ASN A 220 -1.12 1.91 19.49
C ASN A 220 0.20 2.68 19.41
N ILE A 221 0.41 3.50 18.38
CA ILE A 221 1.69 4.15 18.10
C ILE A 221 1.68 5.60 18.56
N VAL A 222 0.70 6.40 18.12
CA VAL A 222 0.62 7.85 18.40
C VAL A 222 0.72 8.18 19.89
N PRO A 223 0.05 7.46 20.83
CA PRO A 223 0.15 7.79 22.25
C PRO A 223 1.55 7.59 22.80
N LYS A 224 2.28 6.58 22.32
CA LYS A 224 3.67 6.27 22.74
C LYS A 224 4.65 7.31 22.21
N LEU A 225 4.49 7.70 20.94
CA LEU A 225 5.23 8.82 20.37
C LEU A 225 4.97 10.13 21.15
N GLY A 226 3.71 10.37 21.55
CA GLY A 226 3.34 11.55 22.32
C GLY A 226 3.94 11.55 23.73
N MET A 227 4.04 10.39 24.37
CA MET A 227 4.75 10.22 25.64
C MET A 227 6.24 10.55 25.51
N CYS A 228 6.94 9.98 24.52
CA CYS A 228 8.37 10.27 24.30
C CYS A 228 8.62 11.74 23.97
N LEU A 229 7.78 12.36 23.14
CA LEU A 229 7.87 13.79 22.86
C LEU A 229 7.51 14.64 24.09
N GLY A 230 6.61 14.13 24.94
CA GLY A 230 6.29 14.68 26.24
C GLY A 230 7.43 14.62 27.25
N GLU A 231 8.43 13.77 27.06
CA GLU A 231 9.65 13.70 27.87
C GLU A 231 10.81 14.50 27.27
N LEU A 232 10.69 14.93 26.01
CA LEU A 232 11.69 15.77 25.35
C LEU A 232 11.94 17.05 26.15
N VAL A 233 13.19 17.25 26.57
CA VAL A 233 13.67 18.49 27.18
C VAL A 233 14.35 19.32 26.11
N ILE A 234 13.76 20.47 25.79
CA ILE A 234 14.32 21.41 24.82
C ILE A 234 15.24 22.36 25.58
N ASN A 235 16.55 22.13 25.51
CA ASN A 235 17.56 23.02 26.08
C ASN A 235 18.47 23.56 24.96
N PRO A 236 18.57 24.88 24.76
CA PRO A 236 19.44 25.47 23.73
C PRO A 236 20.92 25.10 23.87
N HIS A 237 21.39 24.82 25.09
CA HIS A 237 22.80 24.51 25.35
C HIS A 237 23.14 23.01 25.29
N GLN A 238 22.14 22.13 25.48
CA GLN A 238 22.30 20.68 25.45
C GLN A 238 21.06 19.99 24.89
N GLN A 239 21.10 19.69 23.60
CA GLN A 239 19.97 19.12 22.86
C GLN A 239 20.06 17.59 22.80
N HIS A 240 19.14 16.90 23.47
CA HIS A 240 18.93 15.45 23.30
C HIS A 240 17.84 15.21 22.25
N MET A 241 18.25 14.85 21.03
CA MET A 241 17.37 14.77 19.86
C MET A 241 16.76 13.38 19.63
N ASP A 242 17.14 12.36 20.41
CA ASP A 242 16.73 10.97 20.18
C ASP A 242 15.20 10.83 20.15
N ALA A 243 14.51 11.41 21.13
CA ALA A 243 13.05 11.40 21.20
C ALA A 243 12.39 12.11 20.00
N PHE A 244 13.03 13.15 19.46
CA PHE A 244 12.54 13.83 18.27
C PHE A 244 12.75 12.97 17.01
N TYR A 245 13.92 12.37 16.84
CA TYR A 245 14.21 11.48 15.72
C TYR A 245 13.31 10.25 15.72
N TRP A 246 13.02 9.66 16.88
CA TRP A 246 12.08 8.54 16.98
C TRP A 246 10.67 8.92 16.54
N VAL A 247 10.26 10.18 16.67
CA VAL A 247 8.94 10.64 16.20
C VAL A 247 8.95 10.91 14.70
N ILE A 248 9.97 11.61 14.20
CA ILE A 248 10.10 11.92 12.77
C ILE A 248 10.33 10.66 11.93
N ASP A 249 10.95 9.61 12.47
CA ASP A 249 11.08 8.34 11.75
C ASP A 249 9.71 7.73 11.40
N TRP A 250 8.64 8.06 12.12
CA TRP A 250 7.28 7.60 11.80
C TRP A 250 6.55 8.47 10.76
N GLU A 251 7.22 9.50 10.23
CA GLU A 251 6.71 10.26 9.11
C GLU A 251 6.46 9.34 7.91
N GLY A 252 5.27 9.47 7.30
CA GLY A 252 4.82 8.61 6.21
C GLY A 252 4.18 7.29 6.65
N MET A 253 4.31 6.87 7.93
CA MET A 253 3.58 5.72 8.49
C MET A 253 2.27 6.17 9.15
N ILE A 254 2.28 7.33 9.81
CA ILE A 254 1.09 7.97 10.39
C ILE A 254 0.55 9.09 9.49
N SER A 255 -0.72 9.47 9.67
CA SER A 255 -1.30 10.60 8.95
C SER A 255 -0.62 11.90 9.36
N VAL A 256 -0.43 12.83 8.40
CA VAL A 256 0.18 14.15 8.66
C VAL A 256 -0.58 14.88 9.76
N SER A 257 -1.91 14.82 9.76
CA SER A 257 -2.76 15.41 10.80
C SER A 257 -2.47 14.86 12.20
N SER A 258 -2.20 13.55 12.33
CA SER A 258 -1.84 12.93 13.61
C SER A 258 -0.46 13.36 14.09
N LEU A 259 0.52 13.45 13.18
CA LEU A 259 1.86 13.94 13.49
C LEU A 259 1.82 15.42 13.94
N VAL A 260 1.07 16.25 13.22
CA VAL A 260 0.88 17.67 13.56
C VAL A 260 0.23 17.81 14.93
N GLY A 261 -0.87 17.10 15.20
CA GLY A 261 -1.53 17.16 16.52
C GLY A 261 -0.62 16.71 17.67
N LEU A 262 0.28 15.77 17.42
CA LEU A 262 1.29 15.34 18.39
C LEU A 262 2.34 16.42 18.65
N LEU A 263 2.84 17.07 17.60
CA LEU A 263 3.78 18.20 17.71
C LEU A 263 3.15 19.40 18.42
N GLU A 264 1.91 19.76 18.06
CA GLU A 264 1.16 20.86 18.69
C GLU A 264 0.96 20.65 20.19
N LYS A 265 0.69 19.42 20.60
CA LYS A 265 0.39 19.12 22.00
C LYS A 265 1.65 18.97 22.86
N HIS A 266 2.70 18.33 22.34
CA HIS A 266 3.83 17.89 23.15
C HIS A 266 5.14 18.64 22.89
N PHE A 267 5.33 19.19 21.69
CA PHE A 267 6.57 19.88 21.29
C PHE A 267 6.44 21.42 21.36
N PHE A 268 5.50 22.01 20.61
CA PHE A 268 5.42 23.47 20.46
C PHE A 268 5.23 24.24 21.79
N PRO A 269 4.42 23.80 22.76
CA PRO A 269 4.26 24.52 24.02
C PRO A 269 5.58 24.67 24.77
N LYS A 270 6.40 23.62 24.80
CA LYS A 270 7.72 23.64 25.43
C LYS A 270 8.71 24.48 24.64
N TRP A 271 8.69 24.34 23.31
CA TRP A 271 9.58 25.06 22.42
C TRP A 271 9.36 26.59 22.53
N LEU A 272 8.09 27.03 22.51
CA LEU A 272 7.71 28.42 22.71
C LEU A 272 8.05 28.91 24.13
N GLN A 273 7.84 28.08 25.16
CA GLN A 273 8.20 28.44 26.53
C GLN A 273 9.71 28.70 26.69
N VAL A 274 10.55 27.85 26.09
CA VAL A 274 12.01 28.03 26.09
C VAL A 274 12.38 29.33 25.37
N LEU A 275 11.74 29.61 24.23
CA LEU A 275 11.95 30.87 23.51
C LEU A 275 11.59 32.09 24.37
N CYS A 276 10.42 32.09 25.02
CA CYS A 276 9.99 33.18 25.91
C CYS A 276 10.95 33.36 27.10
N SER A 277 11.40 32.27 27.71
CA SER A 277 12.36 32.30 28.81
C SER A 277 13.71 32.85 28.38
N TRP A 278 14.22 32.44 27.21
CA TRP A 278 15.49 32.92 26.67
C TRP A 278 15.42 34.41 26.30
N LEU A 279 14.30 34.86 25.72
CA LEU A 279 14.09 36.27 25.40
C LEU A 279 14.02 37.17 26.65
N SER A 280 13.59 36.62 27.79
CA SER A 280 13.50 37.33 29.06
C SER A 280 14.84 37.38 29.82
N ASN A 281 15.68 36.35 29.66
CA ASN A 281 16.93 36.16 30.41
C ASN A 281 18.16 36.45 29.52
N SER A 282 18.41 37.74 29.25
CA SER A 282 19.52 38.26 28.40
C SER A 282 19.57 37.64 26.98
N PRO A 283 18.76 38.16 26.04
CA PRO A 283 18.66 37.59 24.69
C PRO A 283 19.93 37.80 23.85
N ASN A 284 20.43 36.72 23.23
CA ASN A 284 21.31 36.79 22.07
C ASN A 284 20.48 36.49 20.80
N TYR A 285 20.11 37.52 20.05
CA TYR A 285 19.19 37.39 18.92
C TYR A 285 19.79 36.62 17.74
N GLU A 286 21.11 36.58 17.60
CA GLU A 286 21.78 35.81 16.56
C GLU A 286 21.67 34.30 16.84
N GLU A 287 21.92 33.89 18.08
CA GLU A 287 21.77 32.49 18.51
C GLU A 287 20.31 32.03 18.47
N ILE A 288 19.37 32.89 18.89
CA ILE A 288 17.93 32.61 18.83
C ILE A 288 17.47 32.41 17.38
N THR A 289 17.97 33.24 16.45
CA THR A 289 17.66 33.10 15.01
C THR A 289 18.22 31.79 14.45
N LYS A 290 19.48 31.45 14.76
CA LYS A 290 20.10 30.18 14.35
C LYS A 290 19.34 28.98 14.92
N TRP A 291 18.93 29.05 16.18
CA TRP A 291 18.16 28.01 16.85
C TRP A 291 16.77 27.82 16.22
N TYR A 292 16.06 28.90 15.92
CA TYR A 292 14.78 28.85 15.21
C TYR A 292 14.91 28.19 13.84
N LEU A 293 15.89 28.63 13.03
CA LEU A 293 16.12 28.09 11.69
C LEU A 293 16.58 26.62 11.76
N GLY A 294 17.39 26.27 12.76
CA GLY A 294 17.81 24.90 13.02
C GLY A 294 16.61 23.98 13.25
N TRP A 295 15.71 24.33 14.18
CA TRP A 295 14.50 23.55 14.41
C TRP A 295 13.58 23.49 13.20
N LYS A 296 13.38 24.61 12.49
CA LYS A 296 12.55 24.64 11.28
C LYS A 296 13.09 23.71 10.19
N SER A 297 14.42 23.61 10.04
CA SER A 297 15.06 22.75 9.03
C SER A 297 14.89 21.25 9.27
N MET A 298 14.50 20.84 10.48
CA MET A 298 14.30 19.44 10.85
C MET A 298 12.95 18.88 10.40
N PHE A 299 12.00 19.74 10.01
CA PHE A 299 10.69 19.33 9.54
C PHE A 299 10.68 19.21 8.02
N SER A 300 9.95 18.23 7.49
CA SER A 300 9.75 18.10 6.05
C SER A 300 8.84 19.21 5.51
N ASP A 301 8.93 19.45 4.20
CA ASP A 301 8.06 20.42 3.51
C ASP A 301 6.57 20.10 3.69
N GLN A 302 6.20 18.82 3.81
CA GLN A 302 4.80 18.43 4.00
C GLN A 302 4.26 18.85 5.38
N VAL A 303 5.07 18.72 6.42
CA VAL A 303 4.70 19.15 7.77
C VAL A 303 4.71 20.67 7.87
N LEU A 304 5.73 21.33 7.28
CA LEU A 304 5.83 22.80 7.26
C LEU A 304 4.71 23.46 6.44
N ALA A 305 4.18 22.80 5.42
CA ALA A 305 3.05 23.31 4.65
C ALA A 305 1.73 23.34 5.45
N HIS A 306 1.62 22.54 6.52
CA HIS A 306 0.38 22.42 7.29
C HIS A 306 0.04 23.73 8.03
N PRO A 307 -1.21 24.26 7.92
CA PRO A 307 -1.60 25.55 8.50
C PRO A 307 -1.27 25.70 9.99
N SER A 308 -1.62 24.69 10.79
CA SER A 308 -1.31 24.65 12.22
C SER A 308 0.18 24.85 12.56
N ILE A 309 1.07 24.24 11.77
CA ILE A 309 2.51 24.32 12.00
C ILE A 309 3.01 25.72 11.63
N LYS A 310 2.53 26.26 10.50
CA LYS A 310 2.82 27.65 10.09
C LYS A 310 2.39 28.64 11.17
N ASP A 311 1.20 28.46 11.74
CA ASP A 311 0.69 29.33 12.81
C ASP A 311 1.63 29.31 14.03
N LYS A 312 2.14 28.14 14.42
CA LYS A 312 3.10 28.02 15.54
C LYS A 312 4.46 28.66 15.25
N PHE A 313 4.96 28.55 14.02
CA PHE A 313 6.19 29.23 13.64
C PHE A 313 6.00 30.75 13.51
N ASN A 314 4.83 31.21 13.05
CA ASN A 314 4.48 32.63 13.03
C ASN A 314 4.28 33.20 14.44
N GLU A 315 3.68 32.43 15.35
CA GLU A 315 3.54 32.77 16.78
C GLU A 315 4.93 33.01 17.41
N ALA A 316 5.90 32.15 17.12
CA ALA A 316 7.29 32.33 17.58
C ALA A 316 7.93 33.62 17.02
N LEU A 317 7.76 33.90 15.73
CA LEU A 317 8.25 35.14 15.12
C LEU A 317 7.60 36.37 15.75
N ASP A 318 6.29 36.32 16.03
CA ASP A 318 5.58 37.41 16.70
C ASP A 318 6.08 37.63 18.12
N ILE A 319 6.38 36.56 18.87
CA ILE A 319 7.02 36.64 20.20
C ILE A 319 8.40 37.33 20.08
N MET A 320 9.22 36.96 19.11
CA MET A 320 10.53 37.60 18.89
C MET A 320 10.37 39.10 18.55
N ASN A 321 9.47 39.44 17.64
CA ASN A 321 9.19 40.83 17.26
C ASN A 321 8.71 41.68 18.44
N ARG A 322 7.84 41.10 19.29
CA ARG A 322 7.36 41.76 20.51
C ARG A 322 8.50 41.97 21.51
N ALA A 323 9.35 40.96 21.73
CA ALA A 323 10.48 41.09 22.65
C ALA A 323 11.46 42.18 22.22
N VAL A 324 11.77 42.28 20.92
CA VAL A 324 12.65 43.33 20.40
C VAL A 324 11.99 44.73 20.47
N SER A 325 10.67 44.80 20.27
CA SER A 325 9.94 46.08 20.29
C SER A 325 9.61 46.58 21.71
N SER A 326 9.46 45.66 22.68
CA SER A 326 9.04 45.98 24.05
C SER A 326 10.19 46.33 24.99
N ASN A 327 11.45 46.00 24.64
CA ASN A 327 12.64 46.29 25.46
C ASN A 327 13.09 47.77 25.37
N VAL A 328 12.14 48.70 25.40
CA VAL A 328 12.39 50.14 25.43
C VAL A 328 13.02 50.51 26.78
N GLY A 329 14.36 50.53 26.83
CA GLY A 329 15.14 51.02 27.99
C GLY A 329 16.21 50.07 28.54
N ALA A 330 16.28 48.82 28.10
CA ALA A 330 17.42 47.93 28.37
C ALA A 330 18.43 48.00 27.21
N TYR A 331 19.73 47.83 27.48
CA TYR A 331 20.77 47.78 26.45
C TYR A 331 20.42 46.72 25.41
N MET A 332 19.91 47.15 24.26
CA MET A 332 19.54 46.27 23.15
C MET A 332 20.76 46.03 22.27
N GLN A 333 20.95 44.81 21.80
CA GLN A 333 22.00 44.52 20.82
C GLN A 333 21.75 45.34 19.54
N PRO A 334 22.73 46.13 19.04
CA PRO A 334 22.59 46.87 17.79
C PRO A 334 22.27 45.94 16.62
N GLY A 335 21.30 46.30 15.78
CA GLY A 335 20.91 45.52 14.60
C GLY A 335 19.91 44.36 14.86
N ALA A 336 19.61 44.04 16.12
CA ALA A 336 18.69 42.93 16.45
C ALA A 336 17.26 43.17 15.92
N ARG A 337 16.80 44.43 15.89
CA ARG A 337 15.47 44.79 15.39
C ARG A 337 15.36 44.61 13.89
N GLU A 338 16.36 45.06 13.16
CA GLU A 338 16.45 44.93 11.72
C GLU A 338 16.57 43.46 11.32
N ASN A 339 17.39 42.68 12.03
CA ASN A 339 17.59 41.25 11.77
C ASN A 339 16.31 40.41 11.99
N ILE A 340 15.60 40.63 13.11
CA ILE A 340 14.35 39.90 13.40
C ILE A 340 13.21 40.32 12.47
N ALA A 341 13.14 41.61 12.12
CA ALA A 341 12.18 42.10 11.12
C ALA A 341 12.47 41.50 9.73
N TYR A 342 13.74 41.42 9.33
CA TYR A 342 14.17 40.78 8.09
C TYR A 342 13.80 39.30 8.07
N LEU A 343 14.14 38.54 9.13
CA LEU A 343 13.77 37.13 9.27
C LEU A 343 12.26 36.93 9.10
N THR A 344 11.45 37.70 9.83
CA THR A 344 9.99 37.62 9.77
C THR A 344 9.47 37.89 8.36
N HIS A 345 9.98 38.91 7.68
CA HIS A 345 9.58 39.23 6.31
C HIS A 345 9.97 38.12 5.33
N THR A 346 11.20 37.58 5.45
CA THR A 346 11.66 36.50 4.59
C THR A 346 10.85 35.21 4.76
N GLU A 347 10.51 34.83 6.00
CA GLU A 347 9.75 33.61 6.26
C GLU A 347 8.29 33.73 5.80
N ARG A 348 7.61 34.86 6.07
CA ARG A 348 6.24 35.09 5.56
C ARG A 348 6.18 35.15 4.03
N ARG A 349 7.21 35.69 3.38
CA ARG A 349 7.28 35.72 1.91
C ARG A 349 7.45 34.32 1.33
N LYS A 350 8.23 33.44 1.98
CA LYS A 350 8.33 32.04 1.58
C LYS A 350 6.99 31.33 1.72
N ASP A 351 6.31 31.49 2.85
CA ASP A 351 5.00 30.87 3.08
C ASP A 351 3.98 31.27 2.00
N PHE A 352 3.93 32.56 1.64
CA PHE A 352 3.08 33.06 0.55
C PHE A 352 3.42 32.46 -0.82
N GLN A 353 4.72 32.29 -1.12
CA GLN A 353 5.16 31.64 -2.36
C GLN A 353 4.77 30.15 -2.41
N TYR A 354 4.90 29.44 -1.29
CA TYR A 354 4.48 28.05 -1.19
C TYR A 354 2.97 27.88 -1.36
N GLU A 355 2.17 28.75 -0.73
CA GLU A 355 0.71 28.76 -0.88
C GLU A 355 0.27 29.01 -2.33
N ALA A 356 0.84 30.03 -2.97
CA ALA A 356 0.56 30.33 -4.38
C ALA A 356 0.97 29.16 -5.32
N MET A 357 2.07 28.48 -5.02
CA MET A 357 2.51 27.31 -5.80
C MET A 357 1.58 26.11 -5.59
N GLN A 358 1.11 25.89 -4.36
CA GLN A 358 0.18 24.81 -4.04
C GLN A 358 -1.19 25.05 -4.67
N GLU A 359 -1.73 26.27 -4.58
CA GLU A 359 -2.98 26.67 -5.24
C GLU A 359 -2.90 26.44 -6.75
N ARG A 360 -1.77 26.80 -7.37
CA ARG A 360 -1.52 26.53 -8.80
C ARG A 360 -1.52 25.04 -9.11
N ARG A 361 -0.88 24.20 -8.29
CA ARG A 361 -0.85 22.74 -8.47
C ARG A 361 -2.23 22.11 -8.27
N GLU A 362 -3.01 22.62 -7.32
CA GLU A 362 -4.39 22.18 -7.10
C GLU A 362 -5.30 22.56 -8.26
N ALA A 363 -5.14 23.77 -8.80
CA ALA A 363 -5.83 24.21 -10.01
C ALA A 363 -5.45 23.37 -11.24
N GLU A 364 -4.17 23.04 -11.41
CA GLU A 364 -3.67 22.15 -12.48
C GLU A 364 -4.22 20.72 -12.31
N ASN A 365 -4.21 20.15 -11.10
CA ASN A 365 -4.80 18.83 -10.81
C ASN A 365 -6.32 18.82 -11.04
N MET A 366 -7.02 19.90 -10.70
CA MET A 366 -8.45 20.06 -10.95
C MET A 366 -8.74 20.15 -12.46
N ALA A 367 -7.89 20.86 -13.21
CA ALA A 367 -7.95 20.88 -14.67
C ALA A 367 -7.63 19.52 -15.31
N GLN A 368 -6.65 18.77 -14.78
CA GLN A 368 -6.29 17.43 -15.25
C GLN A 368 -7.42 16.41 -15.01
N ARG A 369 -8.10 16.48 -13.85
CA ARG A 369 -9.31 15.69 -13.58
C ARG A 369 -10.47 16.07 -14.49
N GLY A 370 -10.52 17.33 -14.95
CA GLY A 370 -11.48 17.81 -15.96
C GLY A 370 -11.26 17.26 -17.38
N ILE A 371 -10.04 16.81 -17.71
CA ILE A 371 -9.70 16.29 -19.05
C ILE A 371 -9.86 14.76 -19.14
N GLY A 372 -9.84 14.05 -18.00
CA GLY A 372 -9.88 12.57 -17.94
C GLY A 372 -11.24 11.92 -17.64
N VAL A 373 -12.30 12.68 -17.36
CA VAL A 373 -13.63 12.14 -16.95
C VAL A 373 -14.72 12.56 -17.95
N ALA A 374 -14.48 12.28 -19.23
CA ALA A 374 -15.52 12.26 -20.25
C ALA A 374 -15.99 10.83 -20.56
N ALA A 375 -16.06 9.95 -19.56
CA ALA A 375 -16.74 8.65 -19.65
C ALA A 375 -16.69 7.94 -18.29
N SER A 376 -17.58 8.29 -17.35
CA SER A 376 -18.28 7.37 -16.45
C SER A 376 -18.72 8.07 -15.15
N SER A 377 -20.05 8.19 -15.02
CA SER A 377 -20.81 8.29 -13.75
C SER A 377 -20.34 9.33 -12.72
N VAL A 378 -20.74 10.59 -12.95
CA VAL A 378 -20.98 11.57 -11.87
C VAL A 378 -22.50 11.66 -11.69
N PRO A 379 -23.04 11.82 -10.46
CA PRO A 379 -24.46 11.68 -10.17
C PRO A 379 -25.29 12.63 -11.04
N MET A 380 -26.29 12.09 -11.74
CA MET A 380 -27.23 12.83 -12.58
C MET A 380 -27.89 13.93 -11.75
N ASN A 381 -27.41 15.16 -11.87
CA ASN A 381 -28.16 16.31 -11.35
C ASN A 381 -29.45 16.39 -12.16
N PHE A 382 -30.60 16.62 -11.52
CA PHE A 382 -31.91 16.57 -12.20
C PHE A 382 -32.00 17.51 -13.41
N LYS A 383 -31.20 18.59 -13.43
CA LYS A 383 -31.00 19.47 -14.58
C LYS A 383 -30.41 18.74 -15.79
N ASP A 384 -29.40 17.90 -15.59
CA ASP A 384 -28.71 17.18 -16.67
C ASP A 384 -29.62 16.11 -17.29
N LEU A 385 -30.50 15.50 -16.50
CA LEU A 385 -31.57 14.63 -16.99
C LEU A 385 -32.55 15.38 -17.90
N ILE A 386 -32.98 16.59 -17.50
CA ILE A 386 -33.87 17.44 -18.31
C ILE A 386 -33.18 17.84 -19.62
N GLU A 387 -31.89 18.20 -19.56
CA GLU A 387 -31.09 18.62 -20.70
C GLU A 387 -30.88 17.47 -21.70
N THR A 388 -30.51 16.28 -21.21
CA THR A 388 -30.37 15.06 -22.04
C THR A 388 -31.70 14.72 -22.71
N LYS A 389 -32.81 14.84 -21.98
CA LYS A 389 -34.12 14.52 -22.51
C LYS A 389 -34.67 15.59 -23.46
N ALA A 390 -34.26 16.85 -23.30
CA ALA A 390 -34.54 17.91 -24.27
C ALA A 390 -33.84 17.62 -25.60
N GLU A 391 -32.56 17.23 -25.54
CA GLU A 391 -31.75 16.90 -26.71
C GLU A 391 -32.33 15.71 -27.49
N GLU A 392 -32.71 14.62 -26.79
CA GLU A 392 -33.34 13.45 -27.41
C GLU A 392 -34.62 13.78 -28.20
N HIS A 393 -35.39 14.79 -27.77
CA HIS A 393 -36.64 15.21 -28.42
C HIS A 393 -36.46 16.45 -29.30
N ASN A 394 -35.21 16.89 -29.55
CA ASN A 394 -34.87 18.12 -30.29
C ASN A 394 -35.53 19.39 -29.75
N ILE A 395 -35.67 19.49 -28.42
CA ILE A 395 -36.26 20.63 -27.72
C ILE A 395 -35.14 21.53 -27.20
N VAL A 396 -35.25 22.84 -27.44
CA VAL A 396 -34.25 23.82 -27.00
C VAL A 396 -34.36 24.04 -25.49
N PHE A 397 -33.29 23.74 -24.75
CA PHE A 397 -33.19 24.03 -23.32
C PHE A 397 -32.13 25.12 -23.06
N MET A 398 -32.53 26.32 -22.61
CA MET A 398 -31.60 27.44 -22.39
C MET A 398 -31.94 28.27 -21.15
N PRO A 399 -30.96 28.85 -20.43
CA PRO A 399 -31.23 29.75 -19.32
C PRO A 399 -31.76 31.10 -19.81
N VAL A 400 -32.77 31.64 -19.13
CA VAL A 400 -33.28 32.99 -19.40
C VAL A 400 -32.39 34.02 -18.69
N ILE A 401 -31.58 34.74 -19.47
CA ILE A 401 -30.64 35.73 -18.95
C ILE A 401 -31.42 36.90 -18.34
N GLY A 402 -31.12 37.25 -17.08
CA GLY A 402 -31.67 38.43 -16.39
C GLY A 402 -33.04 38.24 -15.72
N LYS A 403 -33.65 37.04 -15.78
CA LYS A 403 -34.91 36.74 -15.08
C LYS A 403 -34.74 35.63 -14.05
N ARG A 404 -35.14 35.90 -12.82
CA ARG A 404 -35.17 34.93 -11.70
C ARG A 404 -36.55 34.96 -11.04
N HIS A 405 -37.00 33.81 -10.55
CA HIS A 405 -38.22 33.71 -9.75
C HIS A 405 -37.83 33.16 -8.37
N GLU A 406 -38.16 33.87 -7.30
CA GLU A 406 -37.78 33.50 -5.91
C GLU A 406 -36.27 33.20 -5.73
N GLY A 407 -35.40 33.95 -6.42
CA GLY A 407 -33.95 33.74 -6.40
C GLY A 407 -33.44 32.56 -7.24
N LYS A 408 -34.35 31.75 -7.81
CA LYS A 408 -34.02 30.60 -8.66
C LYS A 408 -33.93 31.00 -10.13
N GLN A 409 -33.03 30.34 -10.85
CA GLN A 409 -32.78 30.55 -12.27
C GLN A 409 -33.96 30.01 -13.10
N LEU A 410 -34.45 30.81 -14.05
CA LEU A 410 -35.43 30.38 -15.03
C LEU A 410 -34.74 29.80 -16.26
N TYR A 411 -35.34 28.76 -16.84
CA TYR A 411 -34.92 28.11 -18.07
C TYR A 411 -36.09 28.08 -19.06
N THR A 412 -35.81 28.22 -20.35
CA THR A 412 -36.74 27.92 -21.44
C THR A 412 -36.56 26.46 -21.86
N PHE A 413 -37.64 25.70 -21.87
CA PHE A 413 -37.74 24.35 -22.42
C PHE A 413 -38.71 24.42 -23.61
N GLY A 414 -38.16 24.53 -24.82
CA GLY A 414 -38.91 24.86 -26.03
C GLY A 414 -39.55 26.25 -25.95
N ARG A 415 -40.89 26.30 -25.90
CA ARG A 415 -41.67 27.54 -25.76
C ARG A 415 -42.12 27.80 -24.31
N ILE A 416 -41.80 26.90 -23.39
CA ILE A 416 -42.27 26.91 -22.01
C ILE A 416 -41.16 27.45 -21.11
N VAL A 417 -41.52 28.26 -20.11
CA VAL A 417 -40.58 28.71 -19.08
C VAL A 417 -40.73 27.81 -17.85
N ILE A 418 -39.60 27.31 -17.35
CA ILE A 418 -39.53 26.43 -16.19
C ILE A 418 -38.50 26.91 -15.17
N TYR A 419 -38.67 26.51 -13.92
CA TYR A 419 -37.58 26.49 -12.93
C TYR A 419 -37.51 25.15 -12.25
N ILE A 420 -36.35 24.85 -11.67
CA ILE A 420 -36.07 23.60 -10.98
C ILE A 420 -35.88 23.91 -9.50
N ASP A 421 -36.60 23.21 -8.64
CA ASP A 421 -36.41 23.28 -7.20
C ASP A 421 -36.41 21.90 -6.57
N ARG A 422 -35.35 21.57 -5.82
CA ARG A 422 -35.18 20.30 -5.09
C ARG A 422 -35.56 19.03 -5.89
N GLY A 423 -35.27 19.01 -7.20
CA GLY A 423 -35.56 17.85 -8.07
C GLY A 423 -36.98 17.80 -8.64
N VAL A 424 -37.72 18.90 -8.60
CA VAL A 424 -39.06 19.04 -9.23
C VAL A 424 -39.02 20.18 -10.27
N VAL A 425 -39.61 19.95 -11.44
CA VAL A 425 -39.80 20.99 -12.47
C VAL A 425 -41.11 21.72 -12.21
N PHE A 426 -41.05 23.04 -12.24
CA PHE A 426 -42.22 23.92 -12.19
C PHE A 426 -42.37 24.64 -13.53
N VAL A 427 -43.57 24.56 -14.10
CA VAL A 427 -43.93 25.18 -15.38
C VAL A 427 -44.72 26.46 -15.13
N GLN A 428 -44.45 27.51 -15.91
CA GLN A 428 -45.17 28.78 -15.83
C GLN A 428 -46.60 28.63 -16.40
N GLY A 429 -47.60 28.70 -15.53
CA GLY A 429 -49.01 28.87 -15.92
C GLY A 429 -49.43 30.35 -16.00
N GLU A 430 -50.72 30.62 -16.21
CA GLU A 430 -51.24 32.00 -16.40
C GLU A 430 -51.00 32.92 -15.19
N LYS A 431 -51.06 32.40 -13.96
CA LYS A 431 -50.82 33.16 -12.73
C LYS A 431 -50.09 32.38 -11.62
N THR A 432 -49.79 31.10 -11.83
CA THR A 432 -49.19 30.21 -10.84
C THR A 432 -48.19 29.26 -11.49
N TRP A 433 -47.23 28.79 -10.71
CA TRP A 433 -46.25 27.78 -11.12
C TRP A 433 -46.75 26.39 -10.76
N VAL A 434 -46.87 25.52 -11.75
CA VAL A 434 -47.45 24.18 -11.56
C VAL A 434 -46.32 23.14 -11.57
N PRO A 435 -46.19 22.30 -10.53
CA PRO A 435 -45.22 21.20 -10.55
C PRO A 435 -45.62 20.19 -11.63
N THR A 436 -44.69 19.83 -12.50
CA THR A 436 -44.95 18.93 -13.63
C THR A 436 -43.89 17.84 -13.73
N SER A 437 -44.30 16.62 -14.08
CA SER A 437 -43.38 15.52 -14.32
C SER A 437 -42.59 15.73 -15.62
N LEU A 438 -41.38 15.16 -15.70
CA LEU A 438 -40.54 15.27 -16.90
C LEU A 438 -41.24 14.77 -18.16
N GLN A 439 -42.01 13.69 -18.07
CA GLN A 439 -42.75 13.14 -19.22
C GLN A 439 -43.81 14.12 -19.74
N SER A 440 -44.59 14.70 -18.82
CA SER A 440 -45.61 15.69 -19.19
C SER A 440 -44.98 17.00 -19.69
N LEU A 441 -43.80 17.39 -19.19
CA LEU A 441 -43.06 18.55 -19.70
C LEU A 441 -42.68 18.37 -21.18
N ILE A 442 -42.21 17.18 -21.56
CA ILE A 442 -41.86 16.87 -22.95
C ILE A 442 -43.11 16.88 -23.83
N ASP A 443 -44.21 16.30 -23.36
CA ASP A 443 -45.47 16.25 -24.10
C ASP A 443 -46.08 17.65 -24.32
N MET A 444 -45.86 18.58 -23.38
CA MET A 444 -46.29 19.98 -23.54
C MET A 444 -45.39 20.79 -24.48
N ALA A 445 -44.13 20.38 -24.67
CA ALA A 445 -43.12 21.11 -25.43
C ALA A 445 -42.97 20.62 -26.89
N LYS A 446 -43.56 19.48 -27.23
CA LYS A 446 -43.84 19.05 -28.61
C LYS A 446 -45.01 19.83 -29.18
#